data_AF-A0A962BM59-F1
#
_entry.id   AF-A0A962BM59-F1
#
_cell.length_a   1.000
_cell.length_b   1.000
_cell.length_c   1.000
_cell.angle_alpha   90.00
_cell.angle_beta   90.00
_cell.angle_gamma   90.00
#
_symmetry.space_group_name_H-M   'P 1'
#
loop_
_entity.id
_entity.type
_entity.pdbx_description
1 polymer ?
#
loop_
_entity_poly.entity_id
_entity_poly.type
_entity_poly.pdbx_seq_one_letter_code
_entity_poly.pdbx_strand_id
1 'polypeptide(L)'
;MKTHHPGRPRPSEITPESVYLARRRLLQAGAALPLLSLSGCEAGDSDPGFAKIGRKPQAPEREEQTTFRDASTYNNFYEFGTGKADP
;
A
#
# COMPACT_ATOMS: atom_id res chain seq x y z
N MET A 1 -37.47 -25.60 3.94
CA MET A 1 -37.01 -24.20 3.78
C MET A 1 -35.56 -24.14 4.25
N LYS A 2 -34.61 -23.68 3.40
CA LYS A 2 -33.19 -23.59 3.78
C LYS A 2 -33.01 -22.40 4.72
N THR A 3 -32.57 -22.63 5.95
CA THR A 3 -32.36 -21.60 6.97
C THR A 3 -31.11 -20.78 6.62
N HIS A 4 -31.29 -19.48 6.42
CA HIS A 4 -30.19 -18.55 6.14
C HIS A 4 -29.44 -18.25 7.45
N HIS A 5 -28.14 -18.56 7.49
CA HIS A 5 -27.27 -18.15 8.60
C HIS A 5 -26.68 -16.78 8.27
N PRO A 6 -26.86 -15.75 9.13
CA PRO A 6 -26.48 -14.37 8.82
C PRO A 6 -24.96 -14.15 8.62
N GLY A 7 -24.12 -15.14 8.95
CA GLY A 7 -22.66 -15.10 8.72
C GLY A 7 -22.14 -16.02 7.62
N ARG A 8 -23.00 -16.75 6.90
CA ARG A 8 -22.56 -17.68 5.83
C ARG A 8 -23.07 -17.21 4.47
N PRO A 9 -22.18 -16.92 3.50
CA PRO A 9 -22.61 -16.52 2.17
C PRO A 9 -23.40 -17.65 1.50
N ARG A 10 -24.44 -17.27 0.76
CA ARG A 10 -25.22 -18.19 -0.06
C ARG A 10 -24.35 -18.68 -1.23
N PRO A 11 -24.61 -19.89 -1.77
CA PRO A 11 -23.86 -20.38 -2.94
C PRO A 11 -23.89 -19.43 -4.14
N SER A 12 -24.96 -18.66 -4.32
CA SER A 12 -25.09 -17.64 -5.37
C SER A 12 -24.24 -16.39 -5.15
N GLU A 13 -23.74 -16.16 -3.94
CA GLU A 13 -22.89 -15.02 -3.57
C GLU A 13 -21.40 -15.37 -3.65
N ILE A 14 -21.08 -16.67 -3.63
CA ILE A 14 -19.72 -17.17 -3.80
C ILE A 14 -19.39 -17.11 -5.29
N THR A 15 -18.24 -16.53 -5.62
CA THR A 15 -17.74 -16.55 -7.01
C THR A 15 -17.54 -17.99 -7.48
N PRO A 16 -18.10 -18.39 -8.64
CA PRO A 16 -17.87 -19.72 -9.20
C PRO A 16 -16.37 -19.99 -9.40
N GLU A 17 -15.94 -21.22 -9.13
CA GLU A 17 -14.53 -21.63 -9.19
C GLU A 17 -13.89 -21.31 -10.55
N SER A 18 -14.60 -21.56 -11.65
CA SER A 18 -14.13 -21.28 -13.01
C SER A 18 -13.80 -19.81 -13.23
N VAL A 19 -14.59 -18.90 -12.66
CA VAL A 19 -14.38 -17.44 -12.76
C VAL A 19 -13.17 -17.02 -11.92
N TYR A 20 -13.01 -17.60 -10.73
CA TYR A 20 -11.83 -17.37 -9.89
C TYR A 20 -10.54 -17.82 -10.60
N LEU A 21 -10.54 -19.03 -11.17
CA LEU A 21 -9.39 -19.57 -11.91
C LEU A 21 -9.07 -18.74 -13.16
N ALA A 22 -10.08 -18.29 -13.90
CA ALA A 22 -9.90 -17.41 -15.05
C ALA A 22 -9.20 -16.09 -14.65
N ARG A 23 -9.63 -15.46 -13.56
CA ARG A 23 -8.98 -14.25 -13.02
C ARG A 23 -7.52 -14.52 -12.65
N ARG A 24 -7.23 -15.66 -12.01
CA ARG A 24 -5.86 -16.01 -11.62
C ARG A 24 -4.95 -16.23 -12.82
N ARG A 25 -5.45 -16.86 -13.89
CA ARG A 25 -4.72 -17.03 -15.14
C ARG A 25 -4.38 -15.70 -15.80
N LEU A 26 -5.32 -14.76 -15.83
CA LEU A 26 -5.07 -13.41 -16.36
C LEU A 26 -3.98 -12.68 -15.56
N LEU A 27 -4.04 -12.73 -14.23
CA LEU A 27 -3.01 -12.12 -13.37
C LEU A 27 -1.63 -12.76 -13.57
N GLN A 28 -1.58 -14.09 -13.74
CA GLN A 28 -0.34 -14.82 -14.05
C GLN A 28 0.23 -14.41 -15.41
N ALA A 29 -0.62 -14.26 -16.43
CA ALA A 29 -0.20 -13.78 -17.74
C ALA A 29 0.33 -12.34 -17.68
N GLY A 30 -0.30 -11.47 -16.88
CA GLY A 30 0.15 -10.09 -16.67
C GLY A 30 1.45 -9.97 -15.88
N ALA A 31 1.79 -10.95 -15.03
CA ALA A 31 3.03 -10.93 -14.24
C ALA A 31 4.30 -11.02 -15.08
N ALA A 32 4.22 -11.49 -16.33
CA ALA A 32 5.35 -11.54 -17.27
C ALA A 32 5.55 -10.24 -18.07
N LEU A 33 4.61 -9.29 -18.01
CA LEU A 33 4.72 -8.00 -18.72
C LEU A 33 5.94 -7.16 -18.32
N PRO A 34 6.38 -7.10 -17.05
CA PRO A 34 7.59 -6.36 -16.66
C PRO A 34 8.89 -6.95 -17.21
N LEU A 35 8.90 -8.24 -17.58
CA LEU A 35 10.09 -8.88 -18.14
C LEU A 35 10.33 -8.47 -19.60
N LEU A 36 9.28 -8.06 -20.33
CA LEU A 36 9.39 -7.53 -21.68
C LEU A 36 10.02 -6.13 -21.72
N SER A 37 9.89 -5.35 -20.64
CA SER A 37 10.57 -4.06 -20.49
C SER A 37 12.07 -4.17 -20.19
N LEU A 38 12.58 -5.36 -19.87
CA LEU A 38 14.01 -5.58 -19.59
C LEU A 38 14.81 -5.96 -20.85
N SER A 39 14.16 -6.23 -21.98
CA SER A 39 14.81 -6.68 -23.22
C SER A 39 15.62 -5.59 -23.95
N GLY A 40 15.57 -4.34 -23.47
CA GLY A 40 16.34 -3.20 -24.01
C GLY A 40 17.39 -2.64 -23.05
N CYS A 41 17.62 -3.27 -21.90
CA CYS A 41 18.66 -2.83 -20.97
C CYS A 41 19.98 -3.56 -21.32
N GLU A 42 20.82 -2.91 -22.13
CA GLU A 42 22.25 -3.22 -22.14
C GLU A 42 22.75 -3.20 -20.70
N ALA A 43 23.54 -4.20 -20.30
CA ALA A 43 24.12 -4.32 -18.97
C ALA A 43 25.17 -3.22 -18.74
N GLY A 44 24.73 -1.98 -18.60
CA GLY A 44 25.46 -0.93 -17.92
C GLY A 44 25.43 -1.23 -16.44
N ASP A 45 26.57 -1.10 -15.76
CA ASP A 45 26.82 -1.32 -14.34
C ASP A 45 25.83 -0.53 -13.45
N SER A 46 24.62 -1.04 -13.33
CA SER A 46 23.50 -0.41 -12.63
C SER A 46 23.15 -1.26 -11.42
N ASP A 47 23.81 -0.90 -10.32
CA ASP A 47 23.43 -1.20 -8.94
C ASP A 47 21.89 -1.25 -8.84
N PRO A 48 21.29 -2.42 -8.52
CA PRO A 48 19.86 -2.62 -8.60
C PRO A 48 19.14 -1.77 -7.53
N GLY A 49 18.80 -0.54 -7.91
CA GLY A 49 17.57 0.16 -7.53
C GLY A 49 17.36 0.50 -6.05
N PHE A 50 18.21 0.09 -5.13
CA PHE A 50 18.34 0.82 -3.88
C PHE A 50 19.30 1.94 -4.17
N ALA A 51 18.76 3.12 -4.50
CA ALA A 51 19.51 4.34 -4.27
C ALA A 51 20.06 4.20 -2.85
N LYS A 52 21.38 4.05 -2.71
CA LYS A 52 22.03 4.24 -1.41
C LYS A 52 21.42 5.53 -0.93
N ILE A 53 20.72 5.52 0.21
CA ILE A 53 20.17 6.73 0.82
C ILE A 53 21.40 7.53 1.26
N GLY A 54 22.07 8.10 0.26
CA GLY A 54 23.23 8.93 0.34
C GLY A 54 22.68 10.24 0.81
N ARG A 55 22.97 10.54 2.07
CA ARG A 55 22.50 11.70 2.82
C ARG A 55 21.04 11.53 3.26
N LYS A 56 20.85 11.36 4.58
CA LYS A 56 19.61 11.83 5.21
C LYS A 56 19.42 13.27 4.72
N PRO A 57 18.26 13.68 4.17
CA PRO A 57 18.03 15.10 3.97
C PRO A 57 18.35 15.77 5.30
N GLN A 58 19.36 16.64 5.31
CA GLN A 58 19.58 17.51 6.46
C GLN A 58 18.24 18.18 6.68
N ALA A 59 17.69 18.07 7.88
CA ALA A 59 16.55 18.87 8.25
C ALA A 59 16.88 20.30 7.80
N PRO A 60 15.98 20.97 7.05
CA PRO A 60 16.27 22.30 6.54
C PRO A 60 16.69 23.16 7.73
N GLU A 61 17.97 23.54 7.80
CA GLU A 61 18.57 24.28 8.93
C GLU A 61 17.91 25.66 9.15
N ARG A 62 16.95 26.02 8.30
CA ARG A 62 16.34 27.35 8.18
C ARG A 62 14.84 27.36 8.46
N GLU A 63 14.22 26.22 8.75
CA GLU A 63 12.81 26.18 9.13
C GLU A 63 12.66 26.37 10.64
N GLU A 64 11.68 27.18 11.04
CA GLU A 64 11.32 27.31 12.44
C GLU A 64 10.79 25.96 12.95
N GLN A 65 11.39 25.46 14.03
CA GLN A 65 10.97 24.20 14.61
C GLN A 65 9.63 24.35 15.32
N THR A 66 8.67 23.48 15.02
CA THR A 66 7.40 23.40 15.75
C THR A 66 7.65 23.25 17.25
N THR A 67 6.89 24.00 18.05
CA THR A 67 7.03 23.92 19.51
C THR A 67 6.67 22.53 20.01
N PHE A 68 7.30 22.09 21.12
CA PHE A 68 6.97 20.80 21.71
C PHE A 68 5.49 20.66 22.07
N ARG A 69 4.87 21.77 22.53
CA ARG A 69 3.45 21.82 22.89
C ARG A 69 2.56 21.49 21.70
N ASP A 70 2.81 22.12 20.56
CA ASP A 70 1.99 21.91 19.37
C ASP A 70 2.20 20.50 18.83
N ALA A 71 3.44 20.01 18.84
CA ALA A 71 3.76 18.65 18.42
C ALA A 71 3.07 17.58 19.31
N SER A 72 2.89 17.84 20.61
CA SER A 72 2.27 16.88 21.53
C SER A 72 0.76 17.02 21.67
N THR A 73 0.18 18.18 21.30
CA THR A 73 -1.23 18.50 21.61
C THR A 73 -2.08 18.75 20.37
N TYR A 74 -1.50 18.96 19.19
CA TYR A 74 -2.23 19.23 17.95
C TYR A 74 -2.03 18.09 16.95
N ASN A 75 -2.72 16.99 17.19
CA ASN A 75 -2.56 15.74 16.44
C ASN A 75 -3.85 15.31 15.74
N ASN A 76 -3.73 14.32 14.86
CA ASN A 76 -4.87 13.65 14.21
C ASN A 76 -4.93 12.21 14.72
N PHE A 77 -5.52 12.02 15.90
CA PHE A 77 -5.66 10.70 16.52
C PHE A 77 -7.13 10.29 16.61
N TYR A 78 -7.67 9.85 15.47
CA TYR A 78 -9.10 9.58 15.30
C TYR A 78 -9.64 8.46 16.20
N GLU A 79 -8.76 7.57 16.67
CA GLU A 79 -9.09 6.51 17.60
C GLU A 79 -9.51 7.03 18.99
N PHE A 80 -9.19 8.27 19.32
CA PHE A 80 -9.44 8.89 20.63
C PHE A 80 -10.23 10.21 20.55
N GLY A 81 -10.44 10.72 19.35
CA GLY A 81 -11.40 11.79 19.07
C GLY A 81 -11.13 12.49 17.73
N THR A 82 -12.08 13.31 17.29
CA THR A 82 -11.99 13.99 15.98
C THR A 82 -11.49 15.43 16.10
N GLY A 83 -11.49 15.99 17.30
CA GLY A 83 -10.95 17.29 17.63
C GLY A 83 -9.43 17.27 17.68
N LYS A 84 -8.80 18.41 17.35
CA LYS A 84 -7.34 18.55 17.41
C LYS A 84 -6.78 18.58 18.83
N ALA A 85 -7.65 18.82 19.81
CA ALA A 85 -7.33 18.75 21.22
C ALA A 85 -7.69 17.39 21.83
N ASP A 86 -8.23 16.47 21.03
CA ASP A 86 -8.51 15.10 21.46
C ASP A 86 -7.19 14.30 21.43
N PRO A 87 -6.95 13.38 22.39
CA PRO A 87 -5.64 12.74 22.59
C PRO A 87 -5.13 11.89 21.43
#